data_AF-A0A7Y4XP63-F1
#
_entry.id   AF-A0A7Y4XP63-F1
#
_cell.length_a   1.000
_cell.length_b   1.000
_cell.length_c   1.000
_cell.angle_alpha   90.00
_cell.angle_beta   90.00
_cell.angle_gamma   90.00
#
_symmetry.space_group_name_H-M   'P 1'
#
loop_
_entity.id
_entity.type
_entity.pdbx_description
1 polymer ?
#
loop_
_entity_poly.entity_id
_entity_poly.type
_entity_poly.pdbx_seq_one_letter_code
_entity_poly.pdbx_strand_id
1 'polypeptide(L)'
;MEKRYIIQFLKERKRGVYTLIVEEYSEIVTSMAATLALDVIREDLERVANARVELNYFSLAHAITKFKKKTSSSPVAKAKWNFKDSYEQVDQLAAGKFKLGQ
;
A
#
# COMPACT_ATOMS: atom_id res chain seq x y z
N MET A 1 5.64 19.13 6.11
CA MET A 1 5.78 19.77 7.44
C MET A 1 7.28 19.99 7.70
N GLU A 2 7.72 20.82 8.65
CA GLU A 2 9.15 20.77 9.00
C GLU A 2 9.47 19.50 9.81
N LYS A 3 10.50 18.76 9.40
CA LYS A 3 10.95 17.50 10.04
C LYS A 3 11.28 17.65 11.53
N ARG A 4 11.62 18.86 11.97
CA ARG A 4 11.87 19.21 13.38
C ARG A 4 10.67 18.96 14.29
N TYR A 5 9.45 19.22 13.80
CA TYR A 5 8.23 18.98 14.57
C TYR A 5 7.93 17.49 14.75
N ILE A 6 8.27 16.65 13.76
CA ILE A 6 8.13 15.20 13.86
C ILE A 6 8.98 14.66 15.02
N ILE A 7 10.22 15.14 15.14
CA ILE A 7 11.14 14.76 16.22
C ILE A 7 10.58 15.21 17.59
N GLN A 8 10.03 16.42 17.68
CA GLN A 8 9.42 16.92 18.90
C GLN A 8 8.20 16.06 19.28
N PHE A 9 7.34 15.70 18.33
CA PHE A 9 6.20 14.85 18.62
C PHE A 9 6.58 13.41 18.99
N LEU A 10 7.68 12.88 18.44
CA LEU A 10 8.25 11.59 18.87
C LEU A 10 8.70 11.67 20.34
N LYS A 11 9.39 12.74 20.74
CA LYS A 11 9.82 12.96 22.14
C LYS A 11 8.62 13.09 23.08
N GLU A 12 7.58 13.80 22.65
CA GLU A 12 6.35 13.99 23.43
C GLU A 12 5.41 12.76 23.39
N ARG A 13 5.79 11.67 22.71
CA ARG A 13 4.99 10.45 22.53
C ARG A 13 3.55 10.74 22.07
N LYS A 14 3.38 11.76 21.22
CA LYS A 14 2.06 12.13 20.71
C LYS A 14 1.48 10.98 19.88
N ARG A 15 0.17 10.78 19.99
CA ARG A 15 -0.55 9.82 19.15
C ARG A 15 -0.55 10.30 17.71
N GLY A 16 -0.39 9.37 16.76
CA GLY A 16 -0.48 9.66 15.33
C GLY A 16 0.82 10.11 14.66
N VAL A 17 1.94 10.22 15.39
CA VAL A 17 3.23 10.64 14.84
C VAL A 17 3.74 9.70 13.76
N TYR A 18 3.57 8.38 13.94
CA TYR A 18 3.93 7.40 12.93
C TYR A 18 3.14 7.54 11.64
N THR A 19 1.87 7.98 11.71
CA THR A 19 1.09 8.31 10.50
C THR A 19 1.65 9.52 9.78
N LEU A 20 2.04 10.57 10.50
CA LEU A 20 2.66 11.77 9.93
C LEU A 20 4.01 11.45 9.28
N ILE A 21 4.83 10.59 9.92
CA ILE A 21 6.08 10.08 9.34
C ILE A 21 5.80 9.37 8.02
N VAL A 22 4.82 8.47 7.99
CA VAL A 22 4.50 7.71 6.78
C VAL A 22 3.96 8.60 5.66
N GLU A 23 3.21 9.65 5.99
CA GLU A 23 2.74 10.63 5.00
C GLU A 23 3.89 11.46 4.41
N GLU A 24 4.80 11.96 5.26
CA GLU A 24 5.96 12.74 4.84
C GLU A 24 6.94 11.90 3.99
N TYR A 25 7.14 10.62 4.34
CA TYR A 25 8.01 9.69 3.60
C TYR A 25 7.23 8.76 2.67
N SER A 26 6.06 9.20 2.18
CA SER A 26 5.14 8.36 1.40
C SER A 26 5.78 7.77 0.14
N GLU A 27 6.65 8.50 -0.55
CA GLU A 27 7.40 8.03 -1.72
C GLU A 27 8.34 6.86 -1.38
N ILE A 28 9.07 6.98 -0.26
CA ILE A 28 10.02 5.95 0.20
C ILE A 28 9.26 4.71 0.66
N VAL A 29 8.18 4.91 1.42
CA VAL A 29 7.34 3.83 1.94
C VAL A 29 6.65 3.04 0.83
N THR A 30 6.29 3.71 -0.27
CA THR A 30 5.62 3.07 -1.42
C THR A 30 6.59 2.37 -2.35
N SER A 31 7.78 2.93 -2.57
CA SER A 31 8.81 2.39 -3.47
C SER A 31 9.63 1.23 -2.89
N MET A 32 9.71 1.10 -1.56
CA MET A 32 10.59 0.12 -0.90
C MET A 32 9.87 -0.82 0.07
N ALA A 33 10.60 -1.86 0.48
CA ALA A 33 10.21 -2.74 1.59
C ALA A 33 10.21 -1.96 2.92
N ALA A 34 9.33 -2.35 3.85
CA ALA A 34 9.12 -1.62 5.10
C ALA A 34 10.38 -1.55 6.00
N THR A 35 11.26 -2.56 5.91
CA THR A 35 12.53 -2.59 6.64
C THR A 35 13.50 -1.53 6.12
N LEU A 36 13.73 -1.48 4.81
CA LEU A 36 14.59 -0.47 4.18
C LEU A 36 14.02 0.94 4.37
N ALA A 37 12.71 1.10 4.27
CA ALA A 37 12.07 2.38 4.54
C ALA A 37 12.31 2.84 5.99
N LEU A 38 12.32 1.93 6.97
CA LEU A 38 12.64 2.27 8.36
C LEU A 38 14.07 2.79 8.48
N ASP A 39 15.04 2.09 7.88
CA ASP A 39 16.45 2.47 7.96
C ASP A 39 16.68 3.85 7.36
N VAL A 40 16.10 4.12 6.19
CA VAL A 40 16.20 5.43 5.52
C VAL A 40 15.55 6.54 6.34
N ILE A 41 14.34 6.31 6.88
CA ILE A 41 13.63 7.28 7.73
C ILE A 41 14.43 7.56 9.01
N ARG A 42 15.01 6.51 9.60
CA ARG A 42 15.81 6.61 10.80
C ARG A 42 17.06 7.44 10.55
N GLU A 43 17.82 7.10 9.51
CA GLU A 43 19.03 7.86 9.15
C GLU A 43 18.73 9.33 8.91
N ASP A 44 17.66 9.64 8.18
CA ASP A 44 17.30 11.02 7.86
C ASP A 44 16.87 11.80 9.12
N LEU A 45 16.09 11.17 10.01
CA LEU A 45 15.70 11.78 11.28
C LEU A 45 16.88 11.96 12.24
N GLU A 46 17.83 11.01 12.28
CA GLU A 46 19.05 11.12 13.09
C GLU A 46 19.96 12.24 12.56
N ARG A 47 20.08 12.42 11.24
CA ARG A 47 20.82 13.54 10.62
C ARG A 47 20.20 14.89 10.95
N VAL A 48 18.87 15.00 10.95
CA VAL A 48 18.17 16.26 11.27
C VAL A 48 18.24 16.57 12.78
N ALA A 49 18.15 15.55 13.62
CA ALA A 49 18.13 15.70 15.08
C ALA A 49 19.52 15.85 15.70
N ASN A 50 20.59 15.47 14.98
CA ASN A 50 21.93 15.22 15.53
C ASN A 50 21.89 14.32 16.79
N ALA A 51 20.91 13.43 16.87
CA ALA A 51 20.63 12.60 18.03
C ALA A 51 19.99 11.28 17.60
N ARG A 52 20.20 10.21 18.38
CA ARG A 52 19.53 8.92 18.16
C ARG A 52 18.03 9.07 18.33
N VAL A 53 17.27 8.66 17.31
CA VAL A 53 15.81 8.64 17.34
C VAL A 53 15.34 7.20 17.46
N GLU A 54 14.73 6.86 18.59
CA GLU A 54 14.15 5.54 18.79
C GLU A 54 12.81 5.43 18.07
N LEU A 55 12.81 4.75 16.92
CA LEU A 55 11.61 4.43 16.17
C LEU A 55 11.17 2.99 16.46
N ASN A 56 9.90 2.81 16.84
CA ASN A 56 9.34 1.49 17.02
C ASN A 56 8.92 0.88 15.67
N TYR A 57 9.58 -0.21 15.26
CA TYR A 57 9.30 -0.93 14.02
C TYR A 57 7.84 -1.33 13.87
N PHE A 58 7.22 -1.92 14.90
CA PHE A 58 5.83 -2.39 14.83
C PHE A 58 4.85 -1.25 14.61
N SER A 59 5.08 -0.11 15.28
CA SER A 59 4.23 1.07 15.13
C SER A 59 4.34 1.66 13.72
N LEU A 60 5.56 1.73 13.19
CA LEU A 60 5.80 2.23 11.83
C LEU A 60 5.24 1.26 10.78
N ALA A 61 5.50 -0.04 10.89
CA ALA A 61 4.98 -1.06 9.99
C ALA A 61 3.45 -1.08 9.97
N HIS A 62 2.80 -0.91 11.12
CA HIS A 62 1.35 -0.77 11.20
C HIS A 62 0.85 0.50 10.50
N ALA A 63 1.53 1.64 10.68
CA ALA A 63 1.20 2.88 9.97
C ALA A 63 1.38 2.75 8.44
N ILE A 64 2.48 2.12 8.00
CA ILE A 64 2.78 1.84 6.58
C ILE A 64 1.69 0.96 5.96
N THR A 65 1.34 -0.15 6.62
CA THR A 65 0.30 -1.06 6.10
C THR A 65 -1.06 -0.38 6.03
N LYS A 66 -1.41 0.44 7.02
CA LYS A 66 -2.64 1.25 7.00
C LYS A 66 -2.62 2.27 5.86
N PHE A 67 -1.49 2.94 5.62
CA PHE A 67 -1.32 3.89 4.53
C PHE A 67 -1.42 3.21 3.16
N LYS A 68 -0.68 2.10 2.95
CA LYS A 68 -0.75 1.31 1.72
C LYS A 68 -2.16 0.81 1.43
N LYS A 69 -2.91 0.35 2.46
CA LYS A 69 -4.32 -0.02 2.30
C LYS A 69 -5.17 1.15 1.81
N LYS A 70 -5.01 2.33 2.42
CA LYS A 70 -5.73 3.57 2.05
C LYS A 70 -5.38 4.07 0.64
N THR A 71 -4.13 3.94 0.20
CA THR A 71 -3.72 4.35 -1.16
C THR A 71 -4.06 3.30 -2.22
N SER A 72 -3.99 2.00 -1.89
CA SER A 72 -4.39 0.91 -2.78
C SER A 72 -5.90 0.82 -3.04
N SER A 73 -6.72 1.49 -2.23
CA SER A 73 -8.17 1.58 -2.44
C SER A 73 -8.57 2.68 -3.43
N SER A 74 -7.62 3.40 -4.03
CA SER A 74 -7.91 4.08 -5.31
C SER A 74 -8.33 2.99 -6.30
N PRO A 75 -9.48 3.12 -6.99
CA PRO A 75 -10.11 2.02 -7.69
C PRO A 75 -9.32 1.75 -8.97
N VAL A 76 -8.19 1.04 -8.86
CA VAL A 76 -7.87 0.06 -9.89
C VAL A 76 -8.98 -0.96 -9.74
N ALA A 77 -10.06 -0.72 -10.49
CA ALA A 77 -11.14 -1.65 -10.66
C ALA A 77 -10.49 -3.02 -10.80
N LYS A 78 -10.68 -3.87 -9.79
CA LYS A 78 -10.42 -5.29 -9.92
C LYS A 78 -11.45 -5.72 -10.96
N ALA A 79 -11.13 -5.50 -12.23
CA ALA A 79 -11.81 -6.09 -13.35
C ALA A 79 -11.74 -7.57 -13.01
N LYS A 80 -12.86 -8.10 -12.52
CA LYS A 80 -13.04 -9.53 -12.41
C LYS A 80 -12.75 -10.01 -13.81
N TRP A 81 -11.58 -10.61 -14.01
CA TRP A 81 -11.29 -11.28 -15.24
C TRP A 81 -12.21 -12.50 -15.21
N ASN A 82 -13.44 -12.30 -15.66
CA ASN A 82 -14.33 -13.39 -15.99
C ASN A 82 -13.67 -14.02 -17.21
N PHE A 83 -12.80 -15.01 -16.97
CA PHE A 83 -12.32 -15.88 -18.02
C PHE A 83 -13.54 -16.64 -18.51
N LYS A 84 -14.18 -16.08 -19.53
CA LYS A 84 -15.31 -16.71 -20.20
C LYS A 84 -14.71 -17.81 -21.05
N ASP A 85 -14.71 -19.02 -20.52
CA ASP A 85 -14.39 -20.21 -21.29
C ASP A 85 -15.32 -20.20 -22.52
N SER A 86 -14.74 -20.23 -23.71
CA SER A 86 -15.48 -20.05 -24.97
C SER A 86 -16.41 -21.22 -25.28
N TYR A 87 -16.46 -22.23 -24.40
CA TYR A 87 -17.35 -23.38 -24.49
C TYR A 87 -18.74 -23.18 -23.85
N GLU A 88 -18.99 -22.11 -23.09
CA GLU A 88 -20.34 -21.74 -22.65
C GLU A 88 -21.10 -20.96 -23.74
N GLN A 89 -21.23 -21.54 -24.93
CA GLN A 89 -22.19 -21.11 -25.93
C GLN A 89 -23.48 -21.91 -25.72
N VAL A 90 -24.51 -21.25 -25.20
CA VAL A 90 -25.85 -21.78 -24.84
C VAL A 90 -26.67 -22.25 -26.06
N ASP A 91 -26.06 -22.42 -27.24
CA ASP A 91 -26.71 -22.83 -28.48
C ASP A 91 -25.98 -23.98 -29.19
N GLN A 92 -25.23 -24.81 -28.46
CA GLN A 92 -24.71 -26.05 -29.04
C GLN A 92 -25.84 -27.08 -29.20
N LEU A 93 -26.32 -27.21 -30.42
CA LEU A 93 -27.17 -28.33 -30.83
C LEU A 93 -26.42 -29.65 -30.55
N ALA A 94 -27.12 -30.61 -29.92
CA ALA A 94 -26.54 -31.92 -29.61
C ALA A 94 -25.96 -32.60 -30.85
N ALA A 95 -24.90 -33.40 -30.66
CA ALA A 95 -24.23 -34.13 -31.74
C ALA A 95 -25.24 -34.84 -32.65
N GLY A 96 -25.23 -34.50 -33.95
CA GLY A 96 -26.14 -35.04 -34.95
C GLY A 96 -27.35 -34.14 -35.33
N LYS A 97 -27.47 -32.92 -34.78
CA LYS A 97 -28.52 -31.97 -35.14
C LYS A 97 -27.92 -30.76 -35.87
N PHE A 98 -28.30 -30.54 -37.12
CA PHE A 98 -28.01 -29.32 -37.87
C PHE A 98 -29.32 -28.69 -38.35
N LYS A 99 -29.41 -27.34 -38.34
CA LYS A 99 -30.54 -26.61 -38.94
C LYS A 99 -30.34 -26.60 -40.46
N LEU A 100 -31.24 -27.26 -41.19
CA LEU A 100 -31.43 -27.00 -42.61
C LEU A 100 -32.35 -25.78 -42.72
N GLY A 101 -31.86 -24.71 -43.34
CA GLY A 101 -32.61 -23.47 -43.51
C GLY A 101 -33.77 -23.63 -44.49
N GLN A 102 -34.91 -23.03 -44.13
CA GLN A 102 -35.86 -22.43 -45.07
C GLN A 102 -35.89 -20.93 -44.80
#